data_AF-A0A7J3NSG5-F1
#
_entry.id   AF-A0A7J3NSG5-F1
#
_cell.length_a   1.000
_cell.length_b   1.000
_cell.length_c   1.000
_cell.angle_alpha   90.00
_cell.angle_beta   90.00
_cell.angle_gamma   90.00
#
_symmetry.space_group_name_H-M   'P 1'
#
loop_
_entity.id
_entity.type
_entity.pdbx_description
1 polymer ?
#
loop_
_entity_poly.entity_id
_entity_poly.type
_entity_poly.pdbx_seq_one_letter_code
_entity_poly.pdbx_strand_id
1 'polypeptide(L)'
;MKQRIIFCVVIVAILCLYFDICNFSFVNGCYGPHITAEISTTKAYINENVTITGRICPPEQNATVRITFTRPDYTWIDRYVTADPETGEFTVTQKLDMIGYWNIFAIYGHLCDRLYVNVTDPTNPLAPLPMPTLPPYRPNMLLISATATLISAGALAVITGRRSKTRNVSSLRLFIQVGMIFLIFFGMFIDHRIIYVPAEQISPHEFLIVTNVFGVSIPEGLPVPFFGCYYPCGRTVTCALWELQTYLYPFWDAGRGWGVEYSSHGLLRLTVVISVIFILSLLFGRIFCGWICPFGLYMDLLSWFRKLLRVRYQSFSRHFNEKLHQLGYVILALTITLSFIFGSQAIFGAQLLPETEKGGFIYTYFSVPFCRVCPMKPLCVLLQSSVGIMRIEWLIENTTGELYHLGLYLTSINLFILSLVTVAAFLYRRVWCRMCPLGALIALFSRFPPFKNFSGVRLEKIEEKCVKCGICKRVCPMQVTCVYEKKGGDVTSSNCILCLRCIEMCPYEDTLKLKLFGKTVFKSRNWLG
;
A
#
# COMPACT_ATOMS: atom_id res chain seq x y z
N MET A 1 -8.61 19.95 29.46
CA MET A 1 -8.50 19.54 28.02
C MET A 1 -7.34 20.25 27.32
N LYS A 2 -7.16 21.57 27.49
CA LYS A 2 -5.97 22.31 27.00
C LYS A 2 -4.63 21.73 27.47
N GLN A 3 -4.50 21.33 28.74
CA GLN A 3 -3.24 20.79 29.28
C GLN A 3 -2.76 19.47 28.64
N ARG A 4 -3.66 18.60 28.17
CA ARG A 4 -3.25 17.32 27.54
C ARG A 4 -2.83 17.50 26.08
N ILE A 5 -3.37 18.50 25.39
CA ILE A 5 -2.97 18.85 24.01
C ILE A 5 -1.63 19.59 24.04
N ILE A 6 -1.43 20.47 25.02
CA ILE A 6 -0.14 21.15 25.24
C ILE A 6 0.95 20.12 25.53
N PHE A 7 0.69 19.10 26.37
CA PHE A 7 1.68 18.07 26.67
C PHE A 7 2.10 17.25 25.43
N CYS A 8 1.16 16.85 24.56
CA CYS A 8 1.50 16.16 23.31
C CYS A 8 2.21 17.07 22.29
N VAL A 9 1.81 18.34 22.18
CA VAL A 9 2.47 19.29 21.27
C VAL A 9 3.87 19.62 21.75
N VAL A 10 4.08 19.73 23.07
CA VAL A 10 5.40 19.96 23.68
C VAL A 10 6.31 18.73 23.50
N ILE A 11 5.80 17.50 23.64
CA ILE A 11 6.60 16.29 23.36
C ILE A 11 6.97 16.20 21.88
N VAL A 12 6.05 16.51 20.97
CA VAL A 12 6.34 16.51 19.52
C VAL A 12 7.30 17.65 19.16
N ALA A 13 7.18 18.83 19.78
CA ALA A 13 8.11 19.93 19.58
C ALA A 13 9.50 19.65 20.16
N ILE A 14 9.60 18.97 21.31
CA ILE A 14 10.87 18.52 21.89
C ILE A 14 11.51 17.44 21.00
N LEU A 15 10.74 16.52 20.43
CA LEU A 15 11.22 15.53 19.46
C LEU A 15 11.66 16.19 18.14
N CYS A 16 11.00 17.25 17.68
CA CYS A 16 11.41 18.02 16.51
C CYS A 16 12.65 18.90 16.78
N LEU A 17 12.77 19.47 17.98
CA LEU A 17 13.93 20.27 18.38
C LEU A 17 15.17 19.40 18.66
N TYR A 18 14.99 18.12 18.99
CA TYR A 18 16.09 17.16 19.06
C TYR A 18 16.61 16.74 17.67
N PHE A 19 15.91 17.12 16.60
CA PHE A 19 16.16 16.62 15.25
C PHE A 19 16.71 17.64 14.25
N ASP A 20 17.10 18.85 14.68
CA ASP A 20 17.65 19.83 13.73
C ASP A 20 19.00 20.43 14.15
N ILE A 21 19.84 20.56 13.13
CA ILE A 21 21.15 21.22 13.03
C ILE A 21 22.36 20.32 13.35
N CYS A 22 22.67 19.40 12.42
CA CYS A 22 24.07 19.12 12.10
C CYS A 22 24.43 19.93 10.85
N ASN A 23 25.38 20.84 11.03
CA ASN A 23 25.98 21.64 9.96
C ASN A 23 26.46 20.73 8.83
N PHE A 24 26.02 21.03 7.61
CA PHE A 24 26.45 20.35 6.40
C PHE A 24 27.81 20.92 5.98
N SER A 25 28.87 20.18 6.30
CA SER A 25 30.15 20.27 5.62
C SER A 25 30.33 18.97 4.84
N PHE A 26 30.61 19.06 3.54
CA PHE A 26 31.05 17.90 2.78
C PHE A 26 32.36 17.41 3.38
N VAL A 27 32.35 16.20 3.97
CA VAL A 27 33.53 15.56 4.55
C VAL A 27 34.05 14.53 3.56
N ASN A 28 35.28 14.71 3.09
CA ASN A 28 35.96 13.84 2.14
C ASN A 28 36.57 12.58 2.81
N GLY A 29 35.83 11.90 3.68
CA GLY A 29 36.35 10.73 4.42
C GLY A 29 35.28 9.74 4.87
N CYS A 30 35.65 8.46 4.95
CA CYS A 30 34.78 7.33 5.29
C CYS A 30 34.10 7.49 6.65
N TYR A 31 32.77 7.33 6.72
CA TYR A 31 31.98 7.49 7.95
C TYR A 31 31.37 6.16 8.41
N GLY A 32 31.75 5.68 9.60
CA GLY A 32 31.13 4.51 10.27
C GLY A 32 31.48 3.13 9.68
N PRO A 33 31.00 2.02 10.30
CA PRO A 33 31.18 0.67 9.77
C PRO A 33 30.28 0.45 8.53
N HIS A 34 30.87 0.37 7.34
CA HIS A 34 30.17 0.12 6.08
C HIS A 34 31.05 -0.68 5.12
N ILE A 35 30.39 -1.37 4.19
CA ILE A 35 31.02 -2.04 3.06
C ILE A 35 30.56 -1.35 1.78
N THR A 36 31.49 -0.95 0.94
CA THR A 36 31.21 -0.49 -0.42
C THR A 36 31.71 -1.52 -1.40
N ALA A 37 30.94 -1.79 -2.45
CA ALA A 37 31.37 -2.63 -3.55
C ALA A 37 30.99 -1.96 -4.87
N GLU A 38 31.90 -2.06 -5.83
CA GLU A 38 31.72 -1.65 -7.22
C GLU A 38 31.91 -2.87 -8.12
N ILE A 39 31.31 -2.78 -9.30
CA ILE A 39 31.33 -3.86 -10.29
C ILE A 39 31.94 -3.35 -11.59
N SER A 40 32.75 -4.17 -12.24
CA SER A 40 33.41 -3.77 -13.49
C SER A 40 32.45 -3.46 -14.62
N THR A 41 31.29 -4.12 -14.64
CA THR A 41 30.24 -3.86 -15.65
C THR A 41 28.86 -4.22 -15.12
N THR A 42 27.85 -3.45 -15.53
CA THR A 42 26.43 -3.74 -15.28
C THR A 42 25.78 -4.57 -16.39
N LYS A 43 26.49 -4.80 -17.51
CA LYS A 43 26.07 -5.64 -18.65
C LYS A 43 27.19 -6.60 -19.02
N ALA A 44 26.90 -7.90 -19.04
CA ALA A 44 27.88 -8.93 -19.37
C ALA A 44 27.29 -9.96 -20.33
N TYR A 45 28.14 -10.68 -21.04
CA TYR A 45 27.74 -11.83 -21.83
C TYR A 45 27.78 -13.11 -21.00
N ILE A 46 27.03 -14.13 -21.44
CA ILE A 46 27.08 -15.45 -20.80
C ILE A 46 28.53 -15.95 -20.78
N ASN A 47 28.95 -16.55 -19.67
CA ASN A 47 30.29 -17.06 -19.44
C ASN A 47 31.40 -15.98 -19.40
N GLU A 48 31.04 -14.71 -19.27
CA GLU A 48 32.00 -13.63 -19.01
C GLU A 48 32.34 -13.53 -17.51
N ASN A 49 33.56 -13.11 -17.21
CA ASN A 49 34.02 -12.88 -15.85
C ASN A 49 33.67 -11.48 -15.42
N VAL A 50 33.00 -11.35 -14.27
CA VAL A 50 32.72 -10.06 -13.65
C VAL A 50 33.55 -9.94 -12.38
N THR A 51 34.20 -8.78 -12.23
CA THR A 51 35.03 -8.46 -11.07
C THR A 51 34.30 -7.49 -10.17
N ILE A 52 34.30 -7.79 -8.88
CA ILE A 52 33.76 -6.95 -7.82
C ILE A 52 34.91 -6.48 -6.98
N THR A 53 35.03 -5.18 -6.85
CA THR A 53 36.05 -4.49 -6.06
C THR A 53 35.35 -3.72 -4.98
N GLY A 54 35.81 -3.79 -3.75
CA GLY A 54 35.15 -3.07 -2.67
C GLY A 54 36.05 -2.80 -1.50
N ARG A 55 35.51 -2.13 -0.50
CA ARG A 55 36.24 -1.73 0.69
C ARG A 55 35.37 -1.87 1.94
N ILE A 56 35.96 -2.39 3.01
CA ILE A 56 35.41 -2.35 4.36
C ILE A 56 36.00 -1.14 5.08
N CYS A 57 35.15 -0.33 5.68
CA CYS A 57 35.54 0.81 6.48
C CYS A 57 34.87 0.72 7.85
N PRO A 58 35.59 0.86 8.98
CA PRO A 58 37.05 0.91 9.09
C PRO A 58 37.70 -0.45 8.74
N PRO A 59 38.97 -0.46 8.29
CA PRO A 59 39.69 -1.70 8.03
C PRO A 59 39.88 -2.48 9.34
N GLU A 60 39.67 -3.79 9.27
CA GLU A 60 39.69 -4.69 10.43
C GLU A 60 40.56 -5.92 10.12
N GLN A 61 41.35 -6.37 11.10
CA GLN A 61 42.23 -7.52 10.93
C GLN A 61 41.43 -8.81 10.75
N ASN A 62 41.77 -9.60 9.72
CA ASN A 62 41.11 -10.86 9.36
C ASN A 62 39.62 -10.73 9.02
N ALA A 63 39.16 -9.58 8.55
CA ALA A 63 37.79 -9.38 8.10
C ALA A 63 37.50 -10.23 6.85
N THR A 64 36.55 -11.18 6.97
CA THR A 64 36.09 -12.01 5.83
C THR A 64 34.80 -11.45 5.25
N VAL A 65 34.84 -11.05 3.98
CA VAL A 65 33.66 -10.66 3.20
C VAL A 65 33.11 -11.88 2.48
N ARG A 66 31.80 -12.11 2.61
CA ARG A 66 31.06 -13.08 1.81
C ARG A 66 30.40 -12.35 0.65
N ILE A 67 30.74 -12.74 -0.57
CA ILE A 67 30.11 -12.23 -1.79
C ILE A 67 29.21 -13.32 -2.36
N THR A 68 27.91 -13.08 -2.32
CA THR A 68 26.88 -14.01 -2.79
C THR A 68 26.40 -13.58 -4.17
N PHE A 69 26.67 -14.40 -5.18
CA PHE A 69 26.16 -14.23 -6.54
C PHE A 69 24.86 -15.04 -6.67
N THR A 70 23.71 -14.37 -6.62
CA THR A 70 22.41 -14.99 -6.84
C THR A 70 22.13 -15.08 -8.33
N ARG A 71 22.01 -16.30 -8.82
CA ARG A 71 21.62 -16.62 -10.19
C ARG A 71 20.17 -16.18 -10.45
N PRO A 72 19.77 -15.99 -11.73
CA PRO A 72 18.39 -15.65 -12.08
C PRO A 72 17.35 -16.72 -11.69
N ASP A 73 17.79 -17.98 -11.51
CA ASP A 73 16.96 -19.10 -11.03
C ASP A 73 16.90 -19.20 -9.49
N TYR A 74 17.46 -18.21 -8.78
CA TYR A 74 17.55 -18.11 -7.32
C TYR A 74 18.45 -19.15 -6.64
N THR A 75 19.22 -19.94 -7.39
CA THR A 75 20.41 -20.59 -6.83
C THR A 75 21.49 -19.54 -6.57
N TRP A 76 22.46 -19.83 -5.71
CA TRP A 76 23.52 -18.86 -5.41
C TRP A 76 24.90 -19.50 -5.33
N ILE A 77 25.91 -18.67 -5.61
CA ILE A 77 27.33 -19.01 -5.50
C ILE A 77 27.92 -18.09 -4.44
N ASP A 78 28.44 -18.67 -3.36
CA ASP A 78 29.14 -17.92 -2.32
C ASP A 78 30.64 -17.91 -2.56
N ARG A 79 31.25 -16.73 -2.49
CA ARG A 79 32.70 -16.53 -2.45
C ARG A 79 33.08 -15.84 -1.15
N TYR A 80 34.11 -16.33 -0.49
CA TYR A 80 34.64 -15.72 0.72
C TYR A 80 36.01 -15.14 0.40
N VAL A 81 36.22 -13.87 0.71
CA VAL A 81 37.51 -13.19 0.54
C VAL A 81 37.85 -12.42 1.80
N THR A 82 39.11 -12.54 2.21
CA THR A 82 39.69 -11.73 3.28
C THR A 82 40.04 -10.36 2.75
N ALA A 83 39.53 -9.30 3.39
CA ALA A 83 39.88 -7.94 3.06
C ALA A 83 41.30 -7.61 3.56
N ASP A 84 41.96 -6.67 2.89
CA ASP A 84 43.27 -6.16 3.27
C ASP A 84 43.20 -5.50 4.67
N PRO A 85 44.06 -5.91 5.63
CA PRO A 85 44.04 -5.37 6.99
C PRO A 85 44.40 -3.88 7.10
N GLU A 86 45.09 -3.28 6.12
CA GLU A 86 45.49 -1.86 6.16
C GLU A 86 44.52 -0.97 5.39
N THR A 87 44.12 -1.39 4.19
CA THR A 87 43.25 -0.60 3.32
C THR A 87 41.78 -0.97 3.46
N GLY A 88 41.46 -2.20 3.86
CA GLY A 88 40.10 -2.74 3.89
C GLY A 88 39.60 -3.22 2.52
N GLU A 89 40.44 -3.19 1.48
CA GLU A 89 40.04 -3.53 0.12
C GLU A 89 39.87 -5.04 -0.09
N PHE A 90 38.90 -5.41 -0.93
CA PHE A 90 38.68 -6.78 -1.35
C PHE A 90 38.32 -6.85 -2.83
N THR A 91 38.73 -7.94 -3.49
CA THR A 91 38.43 -8.16 -4.91
C THR A 91 38.00 -9.60 -5.14
N VAL A 92 36.88 -9.80 -5.85
CA VAL A 92 36.39 -11.13 -6.26
C VAL A 92 36.06 -11.14 -7.73
N THR A 93 36.46 -12.20 -8.41
CA THR A 93 36.06 -12.47 -9.79
C THR A 93 35.16 -13.70 -9.83
N GLN A 94 34.04 -13.61 -10.55
CA GLN A 94 33.14 -14.73 -10.76
C GLN A 94 32.64 -14.75 -12.21
N LYS A 95 32.63 -15.96 -12.77
CA LYS A 95 32.06 -16.23 -14.09
C LYS A 95 30.54 -16.39 -13.98
N LEU A 96 29.78 -15.68 -14.81
CA LEU A 96 28.32 -15.73 -14.81
C LEU A 96 27.82 -16.75 -15.83
N ASP A 97 27.23 -17.84 -15.36
CA ASP A 97 26.90 -19.04 -16.14
C ASP A 97 25.45 -19.10 -16.65
N MET A 98 24.62 -18.11 -16.31
CA MET A 98 23.19 -18.08 -16.66
C MET A 98 22.77 -16.72 -17.22
N ILE A 99 21.88 -16.75 -18.21
CA ILE A 99 21.28 -15.56 -18.83
C ILE A 99 20.24 -14.98 -17.88
N GLY A 100 20.27 -13.67 -17.67
CA GLY A 100 19.28 -12.95 -16.86
C GLY A 100 19.86 -11.98 -15.85
N TYR A 101 19.00 -11.57 -14.92
CA TYR A 101 19.36 -10.63 -13.87
C TYR A 101 20.04 -11.36 -12.70
N TRP A 102 21.31 -11.06 -12.49
CA TRP A 102 22.07 -11.50 -11.34
C TRP A 102 22.01 -10.44 -10.25
N ASN A 103 21.62 -10.85 -9.04
CA ASN A 103 21.75 -10.02 -7.85
C ASN A 103 23.01 -10.45 -7.12
N ILE A 104 23.86 -9.49 -6.76
CA ILE A 104 25.13 -9.78 -6.10
C ILE A 104 25.19 -9.01 -4.80
N PHE A 105 25.58 -9.69 -3.72
CA PHE A 105 25.58 -9.14 -2.38
C PHE A 105 26.98 -9.25 -1.79
N ALA A 106 27.61 -8.12 -1.48
CA ALA A 106 28.84 -8.09 -0.69
C ALA A 106 28.46 -7.94 0.79
N ILE A 107 28.72 -8.97 1.59
CA ILE A 107 28.22 -9.12 2.96
C ILE A 107 29.41 -9.18 3.93
N TYR A 108 29.42 -8.30 4.93
CA TYR A 108 30.34 -8.33 6.05
C TYR A 108 29.57 -8.26 7.37
N GLY A 109 29.50 -9.38 8.10
CA GLY A 109 28.67 -9.48 9.31
C GLY A 109 27.20 -9.21 9.02
N HIS A 110 26.70 -8.06 9.49
CA HIS A 110 25.32 -7.58 9.25
C HIS A 110 25.24 -6.49 8.17
N LEU A 111 26.38 -6.05 7.62
CA LEU A 111 26.48 -5.03 6.58
C LEU A 111 26.40 -5.70 5.22
N CYS A 112 25.68 -5.08 4.28
CA CYS A 112 25.46 -5.63 2.95
C CYS A 112 25.38 -4.52 1.91
N ASP A 113 26.15 -4.65 0.83
CA ASP A 113 26.01 -3.83 -0.36
C ASP A 113 25.47 -4.67 -1.53
N ARG A 114 24.60 -4.08 -2.35
CA ARG A 114 23.91 -4.78 -3.44
C ARG A 114 24.35 -4.24 -4.78
N LEU A 115 24.81 -5.16 -5.61
CA LEU A 115 25.17 -4.95 -7.00
C LEU A 115 24.25 -5.78 -7.91
N TYR A 116 24.23 -5.44 -9.20
CA TYR A 116 23.51 -6.22 -10.19
C TYR A 116 24.29 -6.31 -11.50
N VAL A 117 24.05 -7.39 -12.24
CA VAL A 117 24.54 -7.57 -13.61
C VAL A 117 23.42 -8.14 -14.45
N ASN A 118 23.18 -7.53 -15.61
CA ASN A 118 22.30 -8.11 -16.61
C ASN A 118 23.12 -8.93 -17.60
N VAL A 119 22.92 -10.24 -17.62
CA VAL A 119 23.64 -11.17 -18.49
C VAL A 119 22.81 -11.48 -19.72
N THR A 120 23.37 -11.24 -20.91
CA THR A 120 22.71 -11.50 -22.20
C THR A 120 23.49 -12.52 -23.02
N ASP A 121 22.78 -13.31 -23.83
CA ASP A 121 23.41 -14.21 -24.80
C ASP A 121 23.51 -13.51 -26.16
N PRO A 122 24.73 -13.33 -26.72
CA PRO A 122 24.90 -12.72 -28.03
C PRO A 122 24.38 -13.60 -29.17
N THR A 123 24.30 -14.92 -28.98
CA THR A 123 23.81 -15.87 -29.99
C THR A 123 22.29 -15.98 -30.00
N ASN A 124 21.63 -15.71 -28.87
CA ASN A 124 20.18 -15.71 -28.74
C ASN A 124 19.69 -14.60 -27.79
N PRO A 125 19.58 -13.34 -28.27
CA PRO A 125 19.18 -12.20 -27.44
C PRO A 125 17.72 -12.26 -26.94
N LEU A 126 16.91 -13.18 -27.47
CA LEU A 126 15.52 -13.41 -27.08
C LEU A 126 15.34 -14.71 -26.25
N ALA A 127 16.44 -15.33 -25.79
CA ALA A 127 16.36 -16.53 -24.99
C ALA A 127 15.46 -16.32 -23.75
N PRO A 128 14.53 -17.25 -23.46
CA PRO A 128 13.68 -17.16 -22.28
C PRO A 128 14.55 -17.24 -21.02
N LEU A 129 14.30 -16.34 -20.07
CA LEU A 129 15.00 -16.35 -18.79
C LEU A 129 14.69 -17.64 -18.03
N PRO A 130 15.68 -18.28 -17.38
CA PRO A 130 15.45 -19.46 -16.58
C PRO A 130 14.47 -19.11 -15.46
N MET A 131 13.34 -19.82 -15.40
CA MET A 131 12.37 -19.67 -14.33
C MET A 131 12.83 -20.49 -13.12
N PRO A 132 12.78 -19.94 -11.89
CA PRO A 132 13.03 -20.73 -10.70
C PRO A 132 12.13 -21.96 -10.65
N THR A 133 12.73 -23.12 -10.39
CA THR A 133 11.97 -24.29 -9.96
C THR A 133 11.59 -24.09 -8.50
N LEU A 134 10.42 -23.48 -8.27
CA LEU A 134 9.90 -23.29 -6.92
C LEU A 134 9.62 -24.66 -6.28
N PRO A 135 10.07 -24.93 -5.04
CA PRO A 135 9.75 -26.18 -4.38
C PRO A 135 8.23 -26.31 -4.18
N PRO A 136 7.69 -27.52 -3.94
CA PRO A 136 6.26 -27.71 -3.77
C PRO A 136 5.73 -26.87 -2.61
N TYR A 137 4.56 -26.29 -2.88
CA TYR A 137 3.74 -25.45 -2.03
C TYR A 137 3.51 -26.02 -0.62
N ARG A 138 3.63 -25.19 0.44
CA ARG A 138 3.31 -25.59 1.82
C ARG A 138 2.41 -24.56 2.54
N PRO A 139 1.15 -24.90 2.86
CA PRO A 139 0.23 -23.99 3.54
C PRO A 139 0.65 -23.70 4.99
N ASN A 140 0.50 -22.44 5.42
CA ASN A 140 0.69 -22.07 6.82
C ASN A 140 -0.56 -22.47 7.64
N MET A 141 -0.55 -23.67 8.21
CA MET A 141 -1.70 -24.23 8.95
C MET A 141 -2.10 -23.40 10.18
N LEU A 142 -1.15 -22.74 10.84
CA LEU A 142 -1.43 -21.85 11.98
C LEU A 142 -2.24 -20.63 11.51
N LEU A 143 -1.85 -20.04 10.39
CA LEU A 143 -2.52 -18.88 9.84
C LEU A 143 -3.91 -19.25 9.30
N ILE A 144 -4.03 -20.39 8.60
CA ILE A 144 -5.32 -20.90 8.11
C ILE A 144 -6.28 -21.14 9.28
N SER A 145 -5.82 -21.76 10.38
CA SER A 145 -6.66 -22.01 11.56
C SER A 145 -7.04 -20.73 12.32
N ALA A 146 -6.11 -19.78 12.50
CA ALA A 146 -6.40 -18.46 13.08
C ALA A 146 -7.44 -17.69 12.25
N THR A 147 -7.43 -17.86 10.93
CA THR A 147 -8.36 -17.15 10.05
C THR A 147 -9.73 -17.82 10.00
N ALA A 148 -9.76 -19.15 9.92
CA ALA A 148 -10.99 -19.92 10.01
C ALA A 148 -11.73 -19.66 11.34
N THR A 149 -10.99 -19.51 12.44
CA THR A 149 -11.56 -19.15 13.75
C THR A 149 -12.09 -17.72 13.78
N LEU A 150 -11.37 -16.74 13.22
CA LEU A 150 -11.86 -15.34 13.12
C LEU A 150 -13.11 -15.20 12.25
N ILE A 151 -13.16 -15.88 11.10
CA ILE A 151 -14.33 -15.87 10.20
C ILE A 151 -15.51 -16.57 10.88
N SER A 152 -15.29 -17.72 11.52
CA SER A 152 -16.32 -18.44 12.28
C SER A 152 -16.87 -17.62 13.45
N ALA A 153 -15.99 -16.95 14.21
CA ALA A 153 -16.39 -16.04 15.28
C ALA A 153 -17.19 -14.84 14.75
N GLY A 154 -16.78 -14.27 13.62
CA GLY A 154 -17.51 -13.21 12.93
C GLY A 154 -18.90 -13.66 12.47
N ALA A 155 -19.01 -14.85 11.87
CA ALA A 155 -20.28 -15.43 11.45
C ALA A 155 -21.22 -15.65 12.66
N LEU A 156 -20.69 -16.19 13.76
CA LEU A 156 -21.44 -16.38 15.00
C LEU A 156 -21.92 -15.05 15.59
N ALA A 157 -21.09 -14.00 15.58
CA ALA A 157 -21.46 -12.67 16.02
C ALA A 157 -22.58 -12.04 15.15
N VAL A 158 -22.62 -12.33 13.85
CA VAL A 158 -23.71 -11.90 12.96
C VAL A 158 -25.00 -12.66 13.24
N ILE A 159 -24.93 -13.99 13.40
CA ILE A 159 -26.10 -14.83 13.68
C ILE A 159 -26.73 -14.46 15.03
N THR A 160 -25.91 -14.35 16.08
CA THR A 160 -26.36 -13.91 17.41
C THR A 160 -26.81 -12.46 17.40
N GLY A 161 -26.15 -11.59 16.63
CA GLY A 161 -26.54 -10.20 16.41
C GLY A 161 -27.90 -10.03 15.72
N ARG A 162 -28.26 -10.94 14.80
CA ARG A 162 -29.58 -10.95 14.12
C ARG A 162 -30.74 -11.20 15.08
N ARG A 163 -30.49 -11.81 16.24
CA ARG A 163 -31.50 -12.02 17.30
C ARG A 163 -31.90 -10.70 17.98
N SER A 164 -31.03 -9.68 17.93
CA SER A 164 -31.34 -8.31 18.34
C SER A 164 -31.95 -7.55 17.16
N LYS A 165 -33.20 -7.07 17.33
CA LYS A 165 -33.98 -6.32 16.32
C LYS A 165 -33.26 -5.09 15.73
N THR A 166 -32.16 -4.63 16.34
CA THR A 166 -31.61 -3.28 16.17
C THR A 166 -30.14 -3.22 15.70
N ARG A 167 -29.48 -4.35 15.40
CA ARG A 167 -28.00 -4.41 15.19
C ARG A 167 -27.49 -5.04 13.89
N ASN A 168 -28.32 -5.09 12.85
CA ASN A 168 -28.01 -5.93 11.67
C ASN A 168 -26.93 -5.38 10.72
N VAL A 169 -26.79 -4.06 10.59
CA VAL A 169 -25.99 -3.47 9.50
C VAL A 169 -24.52 -3.30 9.90
N SER A 170 -24.26 -2.79 11.10
CA SER A 170 -22.88 -2.63 11.60
C SER A 170 -22.17 -3.97 11.79
N SER A 171 -22.88 -5.01 12.26
CA SER A 171 -22.33 -6.37 12.41
C SER A 171 -22.06 -7.03 11.06
N LEU A 172 -22.98 -6.91 10.09
CA LEU A 172 -22.77 -7.41 8.73
C LEU A 172 -21.57 -6.75 8.07
N ARG A 173 -21.41 -5.43 8.26
CA ARG A 173 -20.26 -4.71 7.72
C ARG A 173 -18.94 -5.18 8.29
N LEU A 174 -18.89 -5.40 9.61
CA LEU A 174 -17.69 -5.93 10.27
C LEU A 174 -17.33 -7.31 9.71
N PHE A 175 -18.33 -8.19 9.54
CA PHE A 175 -18.13 -9.50 8.94
C PHE A 175 -17.57 -9.43 7.52
N ILE A 176 -18.15 -8.58 6.66
CA ILE A 176 -17.66 -8.38 5.29
C ILE A 176 -16.24 -7.81 5.30
N GLN A 177 -15.94 -6.83 6.15
CA GLN A 177 -14.59 -6.25 6.23
C GLN A 177 -13.54 -7.30 6.65
N VAL A 178 -13.83 -8.14 7.63
CA VAL A 178 -12.92 -9.21 8.08
C VAL A 178 -12.73 -10.26 6.99
N GLY A 179 -13.82 -10.73 6.36
CA GLY A 179 -13.74 -11.69 5.27
C GLY A 179 -13.00 -11.16 4.04
N MET A 180 -13.17 -9.87 3.71
CA MET A 180 -12.46 -9.25 2.60
C MET A 180 -10.97 -9.09 2.87
N ILE A 181 -10.52 -8.85 4.11
CA ILE A 181 -9.09 -8.84 4.43
C ILE A 181 -8.44 -10.18 4.07
N PHE A 182 -9.11 -11.29 4.38
CA PHE A 182 -8.64 -12.62 3.99
C PHE A 182 -8.53 -12.76 2.48
N LEU A 183 -9.55 -12.34 1.72
CA LEU A 183 -9.54 -12.43 0.25
C LEU A 183 -8.46 -11.54 -0.37
N ILE A 184 -8.31 -10.31 0.13
CA ILE A 184 -7.32 -9.32 -0.35
C ILE A 184 -5.90 -9.85 -0.15
N PHE A 185 -5.64 -10.54 0.95
CA PHE A 185 -4.33 -11.07 1.32
C PHE A 185 -4.27 -12.60 1.19
N PHE A 186 -5.10 -13.19 0.33
CA PHE A 186 -5.31 -14.64 0.27
C PHE A 186 -4.02 -15.42 -0.07
N GLY A 187 -3.17 -14.84 -0.91
CA GLY A 187 -1.88 -15.43 -1.26
C GLY A 187 -0.95 -15.64 -0.06
N MET A 188 -1.11 -14.88 1.03
CA MET A 188 -0.34 -15.07 2.27
C MET A 188 -0.66 -16.38 3.00
N PHE A 189 -1.91 -16.86 2.91
CA PHE A 189 -2.33 -18.12 3.56
C PHE A 189 -1.90 -19.34 2.77
N ILE A 190 -1.75 -19.11 1.47
CA ILE A 190 -1.40 -20.13 0.54
C ILE A 190 0.10 -20.43 0.74
N ASP A 191 1.04 -19.52 0.47
CA ASP A 191 2.48 -19.85 0.57
C ASP A 191 3.24 -18.84 1.45
N HIS A 192 3.94 -19.33 2.48
CA HIS A 192 4.74 -18.53 3.39
C HIS A 192 6.22 -18.89 3.25
N ARG A 193 6.83 -18.53 2.11
CA ARG A 193 8.30 -18.54 2.05
C ARG A 193 8.83 -17.21 2.55
N ILE A 194 9.72 -17.26 3.53
CA ILE A 194 10.61 -16.14 3.84
C ILE A 194 11.61 -16.08 2.68
N ILE A 195 11.30 -15.30 1.65
CA ILE A 195 12.21 -15.07 0.54
C ILE A 195 13.13 -13.91 0.93
N TYR A 196 14.45 -14.10 0.84
CA TYR A 196 15.47 -13.07 1.12
C TYR A 196 15.60 -12.06 -0.05
N VAL A 197 14.47 -11.59 -0.59
CA VAL A 197 14.40 -10.74 -1.79
C VAL A 197 13.60 -9.49 -1.47
N PRO A 198 14.01 -8.29 -1.94
CA PRO A 198 13.23 -7.06 -1.84
C PRO A 198 11.74 -7.32 -2.07
N ALA A 199 10.84 -6.88 -1.17
CA ALA A 199 9.38 -7.01 -1.37
C ALA A 199 8.91 -6.43 -2.72
N GLU A 200 9.74 -5.57 -3.30
CA GLU A 200 9.59 -4.94 -4.61
C GLU A 200 9.98 -5.89 -5.78
N GLN A 201 10.83 -6.90 -5.58
CA GLN A 201 11.29 -7.88 -6.59
C GLN A 201 10.57 -9.25 -6.54
N ILE A 202 9.57 -9.44 -5.68
CA ILE A 202 8.78 -10.67 -5.65
C ILE A 202 7.70 -10.58 -6.74
N SER A 203 7.96 -11.13 -7.93
CA SER A 203 6.88 -11.47 -8.86
C SER A 203 6.15 -12.72 -8.37
N PRO A 204 4.83 -12.68 -8.16
CA PRO A 204 4.26 -13.38 -7.01
C PRO A 204 3.46 -14.61 -7.44
N HIS A 205 3.18 -15.54 -6.52
CA HIS A 205 2.14 -16.58 -6.69
C HIS A 205 0.80 -16.04 -7.22
N GLU A 206 0.57 -14.73 -7.08
CA GLU A 206 -0.47 -13.93 -7.72
C GLU A 206 -0.57 -14.21 -9.22
N PHE A 207 0.55 -14.28 -9.92
CA PHE A 207 0.62 -14.67 -11.33
C PHE A 207 0.02 -16.07 -11.54
N LEU A 208 0.38 -17.06 -10.73
CA LEU A 208 -0.12 -18.43 -10.87
C LEU A 208 -1.62 -18.55 -10.51
N ILE A 209 -2.08 -17.94 -9.42
CA ILE A 209 -3.49 -18.00 -9.00
C ILE A 209 -4.38 -17.30 -10.03
N VAL A 210 -4.01 -16.08 -10.44
CA VAL A 210 -4.80 -15.31 -11.39
C VAL A 210 -4.76 -15.96 -12.77
N THR A 211 -3.60 -16.48 -13.22
CA THR A 211 -3.50 -17.21 -14.49
C THR A 211 -4.36 -18.49 -14.46
N ASN A 212 -4.33 -19.25 -13.36
CA ASN A 212 -5.15 -20.47 -13.24
C ASN A 212 -6.66 -20.17 -13.17
N VAL A 213 -7.07 -19.03 -12.61
CA VAL A 213 -8.49 -18.66 -12.47
C VAL A 213 -9.05 -17.93 -13.69
N PHE A 214 -8.29 -16.98 -14.25
CA PHE A 214 -8.76 -16.09 -15.31
C PHE A 214 -8.12 -16.38 -16.68
N GLY A 215 -7.15 -17.28 -16.76
CA GLY A 215 -6.42 -17.60 -18.00
C GLY A 215 -5.53 -16.46 -18.50
N VAL A 216 -5.35 -15.39 -17.71
CA VAL A 216 -4.58 -14.20 -18.06
C VAL A 216 -3.63 -13.85 -16.92
N SER A 217 -2.39 -13.53 -17.26
CA SER A 217 -1.36 -13.12 -16.31
C SER A 217 -1.54 -11.67 -15.84
N ILE A 218 -1.86 -11.48 -14.56
CA ILE A 218 -1.94 -10.16 -13.93
C ILE A 218 -0.96 -10.13 -12.75
N PRO A 219 0.33 -9.88 -12.99
CA PRO A 219 1.35 -9.97 -11.94
C PRO A 219 1.23 -8.91 -10.85
N GLU A 220 0.60 -7.77 -11.17
CA GLU A 220 0.42 -6.71 -10.19
C GLU A 220 -0.79 -6.94 -9.29
N GLY A 221 -1.68 -7.89 -9.62
CA GLY A 221 -2.98 -8.04 -8.96
C GLY A 221 -4.10 -7.23 -9.63
N LEU A 222 -5.33 -7.44 -9.17
CA LEU A 222 -6.50 -6.74 -9.74
C LEU A 222 -6.62 -5.29 -9.20
N PRO A 223 -6.83 -4.29 -10.09
CA PRO A 223 -7.05 -2.91 -9.67
C PRO A 223 -8.35 -2.76 -8.90
N VAL A 224 -8.22 -2.27 -7.65
CA VAL A 224 -9.38 -2.07 -6.78
C VAL A 224 -9.51 -0.65 -6.23
N PRO A 225 -10.76 -0.14 -6.10
CA PRO A 225 -11.07 1.19 -5.54
C PRO A 225 -11.05 1.20 -4.00
N PHE A 226 -10.04 0.57 -3.40
CA PHE A 226 -9.75 0.63 -1.96
C PHE A 226 -8.25 0.38 -1.71
N PHE A 227 -7.82 0.49 -0.46
CA PHE A 227 -6.43 0.25 -0.08
C PHE A 227 -6.10 -1.24 -0.01
N GLY A 228 -5.85 -1.86 -1.16
CA GLY A 228 -5.09 -3.10 -1.29
C GLY A 228 -3.61 -2.74 -1.40
N CYS A 229 -2.88 -2.78 -0.29
CA CYS A 229 -1.48 -2.35 -0.30
C CYS A 229 -0.67 -3.26 -1.26
N TYR A 230 0.04 -2.66 -2.23
CA TYR A 230 1.27 -3.23 -2.81
C TYR A 230 2.31 -3.36 -1.70
N TYR A 231 3.47 -4.01 -1.75
CA TYR A 231 4.40 -4.24 -0.62
C TYR A 231 4.13 -5.48 0.27
N PRO A 232 2.92 -5.81 0.77
CA PRO A 232 2.63 -7.15 1.25
C PRO A 232 2.95 -8.22 0.22
N CYS A 233 3.47 -9.35 0.67
CA CYS A 233 3.56 -10.55 -0.16
C CYS A 233 2.17 -11.20 -0.28
N GLY A 234 1.85 -11.83 -1.41
CA GLY A 234 0.66 -12.68 -1.54
C GLY A 234 -0.69 -11.93 -1.50
N ARG A 235 -0.76 -10.78 -2.16
CA ARG A 235 -1.97 -9.94 -2.28
C ARG A 235 -2.73 -10.30 -3.57
N THR A 236 -4.05 -10.46 -3.54
CA THR A 236 -4.79 -10.77 -4.79
C THR A 236 -5.17 -9.51 -5.58
N VAL A 237 -5.13 -8.36 -4.91
CA VAL A 237 -5.60 -7.08 -5.43
C VAL A 237 -4.66 -5.96 -5.04
N THR A 238 -4.70 -4.89 -5.82
CA THR A 238 -3.81 -3.74 -5.67
C THR A 238 -4.54 -2.43 -5.71
N CYS A 239 -4.00 -1.48 -4.95
CA CYS A 239 -4.55 -0.14 -4.88
C CYS A 239 -4.46 0.51 -6.25
N ALA A 240 -5.61 0.85 -6.80
CA ALA A 240 -5.77 1.63 -8.02
C ALA A 240 -4.83 2.85 -8.13
N LEU A 241 -4.58 3.56 -7.02
CA LEU A 241 -3.71 4.73 -7.04
C LEU A 241 -2.24 4.36 -7.23
N TRP A 242 -1.81 3.20 -6.73
CA TRP A 242 -0.45 2.69 -6.98
C TRP A 242 -0.31 2.31 -8.44
N GLU A 243 -1.26 1.55 -9.02
CA GLU A 243 -1.22 1.13 -10.42
C GLU A 243 -1.24 2.31 -11.40
N LEU A 244 -2.04 3.34 -11.11
CA LEU A 244 -2.03 4.56 -11.90
C LEU A 244 -0.65 5.23 -11.88
N GLN A 245 0.01 5.28 -10.72
CA GLN A 245 1.33 5.88 -10.60
C GLN A 245 2.39 5.03 -11.32
N THR A 246 2.41 3.73 -11.10
CA THR A 246 3.42 2.83 -11.69
C THR A 246 3.29 2.66 -13.20
N TYR A 247 2.07 2.70 -13.73
CA TYR A 247 1.87 2.68 -15.17
C TYR A 247 2.09 4.03 -15.84
N LEU A 248 2.10 5.15 -15.09
CA LEU A 248 2.63 6.44 -15.58
C LEU A 248 4.17 6.43 -15.58
N TYR A 249 4.77 5.90 -14.53
CA TYR A 249 6.21 5.76 -14.33
C TYR A 249 6.46 4.88 -13.10
N PRO A 250 7.33 3.86 -13.13
CA PRO A 250 8.52 3.69 -13.97
C PRO A 250 8.44 2.56 -15.02
N PHE A 251 7.27 1.96 -15.24
CA PHE A 251 7.11 0.76 -16.08
C PHE A 251 6.43 1.00 -17.45
N TRP A 252 6.45 2.25 -17.94
CA TRP A 252 5.74 2.68 -19.17
C TRP A 252 6.05 1.79 -20.39
N ASP A 253 7.34 1.55 -20.66
CA ASP A 253 7.84 0.71 -21.77
C ASP A 253 8.41 -0.64 -21.30
N ALA A 254 8.18 -0.98 -20.03
CA ALA A 254 8.67 -2.22 -19.48
C ALA A 254 7.78 -3.38 -19.98
N GLY A 255 8.23 -4.02 -21.06
CA GLY A 255 7.91 -5.42 -21.33
C GLY A 255 8.39 -6.34 -20.21
N ARG A 256 9.24 -5.85 -19.29
CA ARG A 256 9.78 -6.54 -18.12
C ARG A 256 9.89 -5.61 -16.91
N GLY A 257 9.01 -5.77 -15.93
CA GLY A 257 9.09 -5.11 -14.62
C GLY A 257 9.16 -6.18 -13.53
N TRP A 258 10.10 -6.05 -12.58
CA TRP A 258 10.27 -6.92 -11.40
C TRP A 258 10.22 -8.44 -11.66
N GLY A 259 10.81 -8.92 -12.76
CA GLY A 259 10.81 -10.34 -13.09
C GLY A 259 9.50 -10.87 -13.69
N VAL A 260 8.62 -10.00 -14.21
CA VAL A 260 7.45 -10.40 -15.00
C VAL A 260 7.49 -9.82 -16.40
N GLU A 261 7.24 -10.68 -17.37
CA GLU A 261 7.05 -10.31 -18.76
C GLU A 261 5.60 -9.92 -18.99
N TYR A 262 5.38 -8.66 -19.37
CA TYR A 262 4.05 -8.18 -19.71
C TYR A 262 3.88 -8.19 -21.22
N SER A 263 2.79 -8.78 -21.68
CA SER A 263 2.39 -8.80 -23.09
C SER A 263 1.77 -7.48 -23.58
N SER A 264 1.49 -6.53 -22.68
CA SER A 264 0.71 -5.31 -22.95
C SER A 264 1.54 -4.03 -22.81
N HIS A 265 1.33 -3.07 -23.72
CA HIS A 265 1.88 -1.71 -23.63
C HIS A 265 1.34 -0.95 -22.40
N GLY A 266 2.13 -0.03 -21.82
CA GLY A 266 1.76 0.76 -20.65
C GLY A 266 0.42 1.50 -20.78
N LEU A 267 0.12 2.04 -21.97
CA LEU A 267 -1.14 2.74 -22.25
C LEU A 267 -2.36 1.81 -22.14
N LEU A 268 -2.24 0.56 -22.60
CA LEU A 268 -3.32 -0.42 -22.49
C LEU A 268 -3.60 -0.71 -21.00
N ARG A 269 -2.55 -0.87 -20.20
CA ARG A 269 -2.69 -1.10 -18.75
C ARG A 269 -3.35 0.07 -18.05
N LEU A 270 -2.93 1.31 -18.34
CA LEU A 270 -3.59 2.52 -17.84
C LEU A 270 -5.07 2.57 -18.21
N THR A 271 -5.39 2.24 -19.46
CA THR A 271 -6.77 2.22 -19.95
C THR A 271 -7.61 1.20 -19.18
N VAL A 272 -7.08 0.00 -18.95
CA VAL A 272 -7.74 -1.04 -18.16
C VAL A 272 -7.98 -0.57 -16.73
N VAL A 273 -6.95 -0.03 -16.06
CA VAL A 273 -7.05 0.44 -14.67
C VAL A 273 -8.09 1.55 -14.53
N ILE A 274 -8.00 2.59 -15.38
CA ILE A 274 -8.95 3.70 -15.38
C ILE A 274 -10.36 3.19 -15.64
N SER A 275 -10.54 2.28 -16.60
CA SER A 275 -11.85 1.71 -16.94
C SER A 275 -12.45 0.92 -15.78
N VAL A 276 -11.66 0.04 -15.15
CA VAL A 276 -12.11 -0.76 -13.99
C VAL A 276 -12.48 0.15 -12.83
N ILE A 277 -11.64 1.13 -12.48
CA ILE A 277 -11.92 2.08 -11.39
C ILE A 277 -13.15 2.91 -11.73
N PHE A 278 -13.27 3.41 -12.96
CA PHE A 278 -14.39 4.21 -13.41
C PHE A 278 -15.70 3.43 -13.29
N ILE A 279 -15.77 2.22 -13.85
CA ILE A 279 -16.95 1.35 -13.80
C ILE A 279 -17.31 1.04 -12.34
N LEU A 280 -16.36 0.56 -11.54
CA LEU A 280 -16.64 0.21 -10.14
C LEU A 280 -17.07 1.44 -9.31
N SER A 281 -16.44 2.60 -9.53
CA SER A 281 -16.80 3.85 -8.85
C SER A 281 -18.17 4.37 -9.29
N LEU A 282 -18.55 4.19 -10.55
CA LEU A 282 -19.87 4.54 -11.06
C LEU A 282 -20.94 3.65 -10.42
N LEU A 283 -20.74 2.34 -10.48
CA LEU A 283 -21.70 1.33 -10.01
C LEU A 283 -21.89 1.37 -8.49
N PHE A 284 -20.79 1.48 -7.73
CA PHE A 284 -20.78 1.25 -6.28
C PHE A 284 -20.42 2.51 -5.45
N GLY A 285 -19.94 3.58 -6.09
CA GLY A 285 -19.50 4.79 -5.41
C GLY A 285 -18.42 4.50 -4.35
N ARG A 286 -18.48 5.21 -3.22
CA ARG A 286 -17.55 5.03 -2.09
C ARG A 286 -17.94 3.90 -1.12
N ILE A 287 -18.77 2.94 -1.52
CA ILE A 287 -19.15 1.81 -0.65
C ILE A 287 -17.93 0.98 -0.24
N PHE A 288 -16.91 0.89 -1.10
CA PHE A 288 -15.64 0.19 -0.85
C PHE A 288 -14.94 0.72 0.41
N CYS A 289 -14.90 2.05 0.61
CA CYS A 289 -14.34 2.68 1.79
C CYS A 289 -15.09 2.32 3.09
N GLY A 290 -16.40 2.07 2.99
CA GLY A 290 -17.26 1.71 4.11
C GLY A 290 -17.17 0.23 4.49
N TRP A 291 -17.14 -0.66 3.48
CA TRP A 291 -17.44 -2.09 3.63
C TRP A 291 -16.29 -3.04 3.31
N ILE A 292 -15.30 -2.63 2.53
CA ILE A 292 -14.26 -3.54 2.01
C ILE A 292 -12.86 -3.11 2.43
N CYS A 293 -12.59 -1.80 2.46
CA CYS A 293 -11.25 -1.25 2.70
C CYS A 293 -10.66 -1.70 4.06
N PRO A 294 -9.48 -2.35 4.08
CA PRO A 294 -8.82 -2.79 5.31
C PRO A 294 -8.46 -1.61 6.24
N PHE A 295 -8.00 -0.50 5.68
CA PHE A 295 -7.73 0.71 6.46
C PHE A 295 -9.00 1.30 7.10
N GLY A 296 -10.16 1.10 6.45
CA GLY A 296 -11.47 1.42 7.01
C GLY A 296 -11.81 0.56 8.23
N LEU A 297 -11.44 -0.73 8.21
CA LEU A 297 -11.58 -1.62 9.36
C LEU A 297 -10.66 -1.19 10.50
N TYR A 298 -9.39 -0.87 10.20
CA TYR A 298 -8.43 -0.36 11.19
C TYR A 298 -8.99 0.84 11.97
N MET A 299 -9.55 1.84 11.28
CA MET A 299 -10.16 3.00 11.94
C MET A 299 -11.45 2.68 12.73
N ASP A 300 -12.23 1.70 12.28
CA ASP A 300 -13.40 1.22 13.03
C ASP A 300 -12.97 0.44 14.28
N LEU A 301 -11.88 -0.32 14.23
CA LEU A 301 -11.26 -0.99 15.37
C LEU A 301 -10.72 0.02 16.40
N LEU A 302 -10.01 1.06 15.95
CA LEU A 302 -9.61 2.18 16.81
C LEU A 302 -10.82 2.86 17.46
N SER A 303 -11.91 3.01 16.72
CA SER A 303 -13.15 3.57 17.25
C SER A 303 -13.81 2.67 18.30
N TRP A 304 -13.68 1.35 18.17
CA TRP A 304 -14.12 0.37 19.17
C TRP A 304 -13.22 0.42 20.40
N PHE A 305 -11.90 0.41 20.22
CA PHE A 305 -10.92 0.52 21.31
C PHE A 305 -11.08 1.82 22.10
N ARG A 306 -11.33 2.95 21.43
CA ARG A 306 -11.67 4.21 22.11
C ARG A 306 -12.92 4.10 23.00
N LYS A 307 -13.96 3.39 22.52
CA LYS A 307 -15.19 3.16 23.32
C LYS A 307 -14.90 2.28 24.54
N LEU A 308 -14.04 1.27 24.38
CA LEU A 308 -13.58 0.42 25.49
C LEU A 308 -12.88 1.26 26.57
N LEU A 309 -12.02 2.19 26.15
CA LEU A 309 -11.37 3.18 27.04
C LEU A 309 -12.30 4.31 27.52
N ARG A 310 -13.60 4.27 27.20
CA ARG A 310 -14.61 5.28 27.57
C ARG A 310 -14.27 6.72 27.15
N VAL A 311 -13.39 6.91 26.17
CA VAL A 311 -13.02 8.24 25.65
C VAL A 311 -14.07 8.72 24.66
N ARG A 312 -14.57 9.96 24.81
CA ARG A 312 -15.53 10.54 23.86
C ARG A 312 -14.83 10.92 22.55
N TYR A 313 -15.46 10.65 21.40
CA TYR A 313 -14.95 11.13 20.11
C TYR A 313 -15.22 12.62 19.96
N GLN A 314 -14.41 13.29 19.15
CA GLN A 314 -14.61 14.69 18.79
C GLN A 314 -15.17 14.83 17.37
N SER A 315 -15.87 15.93 17.14
CA SER A 315 -16.44 16.30 15.84
C SER A 315 -15.74 17.55 15.33
N PHE A 316 -15.44 17.60 14.03
CA PHE A 316 -14.90 18.82 13.44
C PHE A 316 -15.98 19.87 13.20
N SER A 317 -15.57 21.13 13.17
CA SER A 317 -16.38 22.22 12.60
C SER A 317 -16.69 21.94 11.13
N ARG A 318 -17.85 22.42 10.65
CA ARG A 318 -18.32 22.18 9.28
C ARG A 318 -17.27 22.62 8.25
N HIS A 319 -16.77 23.84 8.39
CA HIS A 319 -15.77 24.42 7.49
C HIS A 319 -14.48 23.61 7.44
N PHE A 320 -13.97 23.19 8.60
CA PHE A 320 -12.76 22.38 8.67
C PHE A 320 -12.95 20.99 8.06
N ASN A 321 -14.13 20.37 8.25
CA ASN A 321 -14.45 19.09 7.62
C ASN A 321 -14.50 19.20 6.09
N GLU A 322 -15.08 20.27 5.56
CA GLU A 322 -15.12 20.53 4.11
C GLU A 322 -13.71 20.74 3.55
N LYS A 323 -12.84 21.48 4.26
CA LYS A 323 -11.42 21.61 3.90
C LYS A 323 -10.67 20.28 3.92
N LEU A 324 -10.90 19.41 4.90
CA LEU A 324 -10.29 18.07 4.91
C LEU A 324 -10.71 17.23 3.69
N HIS A 325 -11.95 17.39 3.23
CA HIS A 325 -12.40 16.75 2.00
C HIS A 325 -11.73 17.32 0.75
N GLN A 326 -11.54 18.63 0.69
CA GLN A 326 -10.80 19.30 -0.39
C GLN A 326 -9.33 18.89 -0.41
N LEU A 327 -8.70 18.72 0.77
CA LEU A 327 -7.32 18.26 0.91
C LEU A 327 -7.07 16.93 0.18
N GLY A 328 -8.04 16.01 0.19
CA GLY A 328 -7.91 14.75 -0.56
C GLY A 328 -7.78 14.94 -2.08
N TYR A 329 -8.44 15.96 -2.65
CA TYR A 329 -8.29 16.30 -4.07
C TYR A 329 -6.95 16.98 -4.35
N VAL A 330 -6.46 17.80 -3.40
CA VAL A 330 -5.13 18.43 -3.50
C VAL A 330 -4.02 17.37 -3.46
N ILE A 331 -4.09 16.42 -2.52
CA ILE A 331 -3.13 15.31 -2.44
C ILE A 331 -3.19 14.46 -3.72
N LEU A 332 -4.39 14.17 -4.24
CA LEU A 332 -4.55 13.43 -5.49
C LEU A 332 -3.89 14.18 -6.66
N ALA A 333 -4.19 15.47 -6.84
CA ALA A 333 -3.63 16.28 -7.90
C ALA A 333 -2.09 16.33 -7.80
N LEU A 334 -1.56 16.64 -6.61
CA LEU A 334 -0.13 16.73 -6.35
C LEU A 334 0.59 15.41 -6.66
N THR A 335 0.06 14.28 -6.18
CA THR A 335 0.71 12.98 -6.39
C THR A 335 0.67 12.52 -7.85
N ILE A 336 -0.41 12.78 -8.57
CA ILE A 336 -0.49 12.48 -10.01
C ILE A 336 0.43 13.42 -10.80
N THR A 337 0.45 14.72 -10.50
CA THR A 337 1.37 15.67 -11.14
C THR A 337 2.83 15.28 -10.92
N LEU A 338 3.22 14.90 -9.70
CA LEU A 338 4.57 14.38 -9.42
C LEU A 338 4.88 13.13 -10.25
N SER A 339 3.96 12.17 -10.34
CA SER A 339 4.15 10.98 -11.18
C SER A 339 4.32 11.33 -12.67
N PHE A 340 3.60 12.33 -13.19
CA PHE A 340 3.80 12.82 -14.56
C PHE A 340 5.16 13.50 -14.75
N ILE A 341 5.58 14.29 -13.77
CA ILE A 341 6.88 14.98 -13.79
C ILE A 341 8.02 13.95 -13.76
N PHE A 342 7.97 12.97 -12.86
CA PHE A 342 8.97 11.90 -12.78
C PHE A 342 8.93 10.99 -14.03
N GLY A 343 7.74 10.80 -14.61
CA GLY A 343 7.52 10.06 -15.86
C GLY A 343 7.81 10.81 -17.14
N SER A 344 8.28 12.07 -17.10
CA SER A 344 8.36 12.92 -18.29
C SER A 344 9.26 12.33 -19.39
N GLN A 345 10.35 11.66 -19.00
CA GLN A 345 11.26 11.02 -19.94
C GLN A 345 10.57 9.90 -20.72
N ALA A 346 9.73 9.09 -20.05
CA ALA A 346 9.00 8.00 -20.68
C ALA A 346 7.82 8.50 -21.55
N ILE A 347 7.18 9.59 -21.15
CA ILE A 347 5.97 10.11 -21.81
C ILE A 347 6.32 11.04 -22.97
N PHE A 348 7.25 11.97 -22.76
CA PHE A 348 7.59 13.05 -23.70
C PHE A 348 8.97 12.90 -24.35
N GLY A 349 9.75 11.89 -23.97
CA GLY A 349 11.12 11.71 -24.46
C GLY A 349 12.14 12.73 -23.92
N ALA A 350 11.74 13.58 -22.97
CA ALA A 350 12.56 14.63 -22.38
C ALA A 350 12.58 14.56 -20.85
N GLN A 351 13.77 14.68 -20.25
CA GLN A 351 13.96 14.71 -18.81
C GLN A 351 13.64 16.12 -18.27
N LEU A 352 12.57 16.25 -17.48
CA LEU A 352 12.23 17.50 -16.80
C LEU A 352 13.04 17.69 -15.50
N LEU A 353 13.46 16.59 -14.87
CA LEU A 353 14.37 16.59 -13.74
C LEU A 353 15.56 15.64 -13.99
N PRO A 354 16.76 15.95 -13.49
CA PRO A 354 17.86 15.00 -13.45
C PRO A 354 17.48 13.79 -12.56
N GLU A 355 18.15 12.65 -12.75
CA GLU A 355 17.98 11.41 -11.96
C GLU A 355 16.63 10.69 -12.11
N THR A 356 15.79 11.08 -13.09
CA THR A 356 14.57 10.33 -13.47
C THR A 356 14.85 9.15 -14.42
N GLU A 357 16.09 8.98 -14.85
CA GLU A 357 16.51 7.86 -15.70
C GLU A 357 16.40 6.51 -14.97
N LYS A 358 16.31 5.43 -15.74
CA LYS A 358 16.21 4.07 -15.18
C LYS A 358 17.44 3.75 -14.33
N GLY A 359 17.21 3.50 -13.04
CA GLY A 359 18.28 3.29 -12.05
C GLY A 359 18.74 4.57 -11.34
N GLY A 360 18.28 5.74 -11.78
CA GLY A 360 18.46 7.00 -11.08
C GLY A 360 17.77 7.02 -9.71
N PHE A 361 18.15 7.99 -8.90
CA PHE A 361 17.67 8.15 -7.53
C PHE A 361 16.14 8.35 -7.45
N ILE A 362 15.58 9.26 -8.26
CA ILE A 362 14.14 9.54 -8.30
C ILE A 362 13.37 8.33 -8.83
N TYR A 363 13.92 7.65 -9.84
CA TYR A 363 13.35 6.43 -10.39
C TYR A 363 13.18 5.33 -9.34
N THR A 364 14.23 5.10 -8.56
CA THR A 364 14.28 4.01 -7.59
C THR A 364 13.40 4.31 -6.37
N TYR A 365 13.44 5.55 -5.85
CA TYR A 365 12.82 5.84 -4.56
C TYR A 365 11.51 6.61 -4.65
N PHE A 366 11.29 7.44 -5.66
CA PHE A 366 10.14 8.35 -5.71
C PHE A 366 9.15 8.06 -6.85
N SER A 367 9.31 6.93 -7.55
CA SER A 367 8.41 6.49 -8.62
C SER A 367 6.93 6.39 -8.21
N VAL A 368 6.66 6.06 -6.94
CA VAL A 368 5.30 5.98 -6.37
C VAL A 368 5.10 6.99 -5.24
N PRO A 369 4.93 8.29 -5.55
CA PRO A 369 4.96 9.36 -4.56
C PRO A 369 3.89 9.21 -3.48
N PHE A 370 2.70 8.71 -3.80
CA PHE A 370 1.67 8.50 -2.78
C PHE A 370 2.05 7.41 -1.79
N CYS A 371 2.65 6.32 -2.24
CA CYS A 371 3.04 5.21 -1.37
C CYS A 371 4.13 5.58 -0.35
N ARG A 372 4.87 6.68 -0.59
CA ARG A 372 5.83 7.23 0.37
C ARG A 372 5.20 8.04 1.50
N VAL A 373 3.92 8.40 1.39
CA VAL A 373 3.15 9.12 2.41
C VAL A 373 1.87 8.38 2.83
N CYS A 374 1.72 7.13 2.38
CA CYS A 374 0.52 6.35 2.58
C CYS A 374 0.57 5.68 3.96
N PRO A 375 -0.36 5.97 4.90
CA PRO A 375 -0.37 5.34 6.21
C PRO A 375 -0.69 3.83 6.15
N MET A 376 -1.27 3.35 5.05
CA MET A 376 -1.54 1.92 4.86
C MET A 376 -0.24 1.12 4.68
N LYS A 377 0.77 1.69 4.00
CA LYS A 377 2.05 1.00 3.73
C LYS A 377 2.72 0.49 5.02
N PRO A 378 3.10 1.35 5.98
CA PRO A 378 3.73 0.90 7.21
C PRO A 378 2.80 0.02 8.04
N LEU A 379 1.48 0.27 8.04
CA LEU A 379 0.52 -0.56 8.76
C LEU A 379 0.52 -2.00 8.23
N CYS A 380 0.49 -2.19 6.92
CA CYS A 380 0.50 -3.50 6.29
C CYS A 380 1.82 -4.25 6.51
N VAL A 381 2.95 -3.55 6.40
CA VAL A 381 4.27 -4.15 6.66
C VAL A 381 4.38 -4.56 8.13
N LEU A 382 4.03 -3.70 9.08
CA LEU A 382 4.03 -4.00 10.51
C LEU A 382 3.16 -5.20 10.88
N LEU A 383 1.95 -5.29 10.29
CA LEU A 383 1.03 -6.40 10.54
C LEU A 383 1.57 -7.73 9.99
N GLN A 384 2.29 -7.72 8.88
CA GLN A 384 2.91 -8.94 8.36
C GLN A 384 4.16 -9.33 9.13
N SER A 385 4.95 -8.34 9.54
CA SER A 385 6.12 -8.59 10.38
C SER A 385 5.75 -9.16 11.74
N SER A 386 4.64 -8.71 12.34
CA SER A 386 4.18 -9.24 13.63
C SER A 386 3.68 -10.69 13.58
N VAL A 387 3.24 -11.15 12.41
CA VAL A 387 2.82 -12.54 12.17
C VAL A 387 3.99 -13.42 11.67
N GLY A 388 5.19 -12.84 11.52
CA GLY A 388 6.39 -13.55 11.08
C GLY A 388 6.43 -13.85 9.58
N ILE A 389 5.59 -13.17 8.79
CA ILE A 389 5.48 -13.35 7.33
C ILE A 389 6.53 -12.52 6.59
N MET A 390 6.83 -11.33 7.12
CA MET A 390 7.93 -10.48 6.67
C MET A 390 8.94 -10.34 7.80
N ARG A 391 10.24 -10.24 7.50
CA ARG A 391 11.20 -9.91 8.57
C ARG A 391 11.02 -8.44 8.98
N ILE A 392 11.34 -8.10 10.22
CA ILE A 392 11.09 -6.74 10.74
C ILE A 392 12.07 -5.72 10.16
N GLU A 393 13.24 -6.20 9.73
CA GLU A 393 14.30 -5.44 9.09
C GLU A 393 13.81 -4.79 7.79
N TRP A 394 12.87 -5.41 7.09
CA TRP A 394 12.18 -4.86 5.90
C TRP A 394 11.44 -3.55 6.14
N LEU A 395 11.04 -3.30 7.39
CA LEU A 395 10.45 -2.03 7.76
C LEU A 395 11.49 -0.91 7.63
N ILE A 396 12.75 -1.21 7.96
CA ILE A 396 13.86 -0.28 8.18
C ILE A 396 14.80 -0.23 6.94
N GLU A 397 14.97 -1.36 6.24
CA GLU A 397 15.95 -1.60 5.18
C GLU A 397 15.31 -1.61 3.77
N ASN A 398 14.70 -0.50 3.35
CA ASN A 398 14.30 -0.36 1.94
C ASN A 398 15.46 0.07 1.03
N THR A 399 16.64 0.37 1.58
CA THR A 399 17.79 0.92 0.85
C THR A 399 19.08 0.29 1.36
N THR A 400 19.92 -0.20 0.45
CA THR A 400 21.28 -0.71 0.70
C THR A 400 22.31 0.32 0.23
N GLY A 401 23.56 0.24 0.71
CA GLY A 401 24.67 1.11 0.27
C GLY A 401 24.66 2.54 0.86
N GLU A 402 25.26 3.50 0.15
CA GLU A 402 25.45 4.92 0.58
C GLU A 402 24.14 5.67 0.90
N LEU A 403 23.00 5.14 0.45
CA LEU A 403 21.67 5.73 0.60
C LEU A 403 20.85 5.15 1.77
N TYR A 404 21.48 4.33 2.63
CA TYR A 404 20.85 3.72 3.81
C TYR A 404 20.13 4.73 4.71
N HIS A 405 20.77 5.89 4.96
CA HIS A 405 20.17 6.95 5.78
C HIS A 405 18.87 7.47 5.19
N LEU A 406 18.75 7.55 3.86
CA LEU A 406 17.52 7.99 3.22
C LEU A 406 16.38 6.98 3.37
N GLY A 407 16.65 5.68 3.24
CA GLY A 407 15.63 4.65 3.50
C GLY A 407 15.08 4.74 4.91
N LEU A 408 15.96 4.95 5.89
CA LEU A 408 15.57 5.21 7.27
C LEU A 408 14.68 6.45 7.38
N TYR A 409 15.03 7.56 6.74
CA TYR A 409 14.21 8.78 6.77
C TYR A 409 12.84 8.55 6.12
N LEU A 410 12.76 7.89 4.97
CA LEU A 410 11.49 7.60 4.29
C LEU A 410 10.60 6.64 5.09
N THR A 411 11.19 5.63 5.73
CA THR A 411 10.47 4.76 6.67
C THR A 411 9.98 5.55 7.87
N SER A 412 10.83 6.40 8.45
CA SER A 412 10.51 7.23 9.61
C SER A 412 9.35 8.19 9.31
N ILE A 413 9.33 8.81 8.12
CA ILE A 413 8.23 9.65 7.64
C ILE A 413 6.93 8.84 7.55
N ASN A 414 6.97 7.64 6.96
CA ASN A 414 5.77 6.79 6.87
C ASN A 414 5.23 6.39 8.24
N LEU A 415 6.11 5.99 9.16
CA LEU A 415 5.74 5.65 10.53
C LEU A 415 5.20 6.86 11.29
N PHE A 416 5.79 8.04 11.10
CA PHE A 416 5.30 9.29 11.65
C PHE A 416 3.90 9.62 11.14
N ILE A 417 3.66 9.52 9.83
CA ILE A 417 2.33 9.72 9.23
C ILE A 417 1.33 8.71 9.78
N LEU A 418 1.69 7.43 9.86
CA LEU A 418 0.83 6.40 10.45
C LEU A 418 0.50 6.73 11.90
N SER A 419 1.48 7.13 12.71
CA SER A 419 1.28 7.53 14.10
C SER A 419 0.31 8.71 14.21
N LEU A 420 0.55 9.78 13.43
CA LEU A 420 -0.31 10.96 13.40
C LEU A 420 -1.74 10.60 12.98
N VAL A 421 -1.90 9.81 11.91
CA VAL A 421 -3.21 9.36 11.44
C VAL A 421 -3.90 8.46 12.47
N THR A 422 -3.15 7.62 13.19
CA THR A 422 -3.67 6.75 14.24
C THR A 422 -4.19 7.55 15.43
N VAL A 423 -3.41 8.50 15.93
CA VAL A 423 -3.82 9.41 17.00
C VAL A 423 -5.05 10.23 16.57
N ALA A 424 -5.03 10.77 15.36
CA ALA A 424 -6.15 11.52 14.81
C ALA A 424 -7.39 10.64 14.63
N ALA A 425 -7.26 9.39 14.16
CA ALA A 425 -8.36 8.44 13.97
C ALA A 425 -8.93 7.94 15.29
N PHE A 426 -8.12 7.86 16.33
CA PHE A 426 -8.56 7.57 17.69
C PHE A 426 -9.52 8.68 18.17
N LEU A 427 -9.15 9.95 18.04
CA LEU A 427 -9.95 11.09 18.49
C LEU A 427 -11.15 11.42 17.56
N TYR A 428 -10.95 11.32 16.24
CA TYR A 428 -11.91 11.68 15.21
C TYR A 428 -12.25 10.49 14.32
N ARG A 429 -13.54 10.17 14.21
CA ARG A 429 -14.00 9.01 13.44
C ARG A 429 -13.66 9.17 11.96
N ARG A 430 -12.96 8.16 11.42
CA ARG A 430 -12.63 8.02 9.99
C ARG A 430 -11.97 9.28 9.38
N VAL A 431 -11.04 9.88 10.13
CA VAL A 431 -10.37 11.13 9.71
C VAL A 431 -9.64 10.98 8.37
N TRP A 432 -8.93 9.88 8.16
CA TRP A 432 -8.20 9.64 6.92
C TRP A 432 -9.12 9.48 5.71
N CYS A 433 -10.27 8.80 5.87
CA CYS A 433 -11.25 8.67 4.79
C CYS A 433 -11.75 10.02 4.25
N ARG A 434 -11.57 11.13 5.00
CA ARG A 434 -11.96 12.48 4.56
C ARG A 434 -10.94 13.05 3.58
N MET A 435 -9.64 12.86 3.86
CA MET A 435 -8.51 13.38 3.08
C MET A 435 -7.86 12.33 2.16
N CYS A 436 -8.38 11.11 2.09
CA CYS A 436 -7.81 10.03 1.29
C CYS A 436 -7.87 10.35 -0.21
N PRO A 437 -6.73 10.37 -0.94
CA PRO A 437 -6.71 10.69 -2.37
C PRO A 437 -7.41 9.63 -3.22
N LEU A 438 -7.34 8.35 -2.83
CA LEU A 438 -8.12 7.29 -3.50
C LEU A 438 -9.64 7.51 -3.32
N GLY A 439 -10.06 7.94 -2.13
CA GLY A 439 -11.45 8.34 -1.90
C GLY A 439 -11.85 9.50 -2.80
N ALA A 440 -10.99 10.51 -2.93
CA ALA A 440 -11.19 11.65 -3.82
C ALA A 440 -11.34 11.21 -5.29
N LEU A 441 -10.50 10.27 -5.75
CA LEU A 441 -10.57 9.67 -7.09
C LEU A 441 -11.91 8.98 -7.36
N ILE A 442 -12.37 8.13 -6.43
CA ILE A 442 -13.67 7.44 -6.56
C ILE A 442 -14.83 8.44 -6.60
N ALA A 443 -14.76 9.47 -5.73
CA ALA A 443 -15.78 10.52 -5.74
C ALA A 443 -15.75 11.36 -7.01
N LEU A 444 -14.59 11.54 -7.64
CA LEU A 444 -14.50 12.27 -8.90
C LEU A 444 -15.37 11.60 -9.96
N PHE A 445 -15.23 10.28 -10.13
CA PHE A 445 -16.02 9.51 -11.10
C PHE A 445 -17.50 9.41 -10.73
N SER A 446 -17.84 9.35 -9.43
CA SER A 446 -19.24 9.22 -9.01
C SER A 446 -19.99 10.56 -8.85
N ARG A 447 -19.30 11.72 -8.90
CA ARG A 447 -19.88 13.06 -8.61
C ARG A 447 -20.34 13.81 -9.84
N PHE A 448 -19.71 13.61 -10.99
CA PHE A 448 -19.97 14.46 -12.16
C PHE A 448 -21.41 14.32 -12.68
N PRO A 449 -22.10 15.43 -13.03
CA PRO A 449 -23.53 15.44 -13.38
C PRO A 449 -24.02 14.44 -14.45
N PRO A 450 -23.27 14.09 -15.52
CA PRO A 450 -23.72 13.02 -16.42
C PRO A 450 -23.66 11.65 -15.74
N PHE A 451 -22.60 11.37 -14.98
CA PHE A 451 -22.34 10.06 -14.36
C PHE A 451 -23.13 9.81 -13.07
N LYS A 452 -23.51 10.86 -12.35
CA LYS A 452 -24.30 10.75 -11.12
C LYS A 452 -25.62 10.01 -11.34
N ASN A 453 -26.26 10.22 -12.49
CA ASN A 453 -27.52 9.55 -12.84
C ASN A 453 -27.33 8.05 -13.10
N PHE A 454 -26.17 7.63 -13.60
CA PHE A 454 -25.84 6.22 -13.83
C PHE A 454 -25.35 5.49 -12.58
N SER A 455 -25.25 6.17 -11.43
CA SER A 455 -24.76 5.50 -10.23
C SER A 455 -25.72 4.41 -9.77
N GLY A 456 -25.18 3.20 -9.65
CA GLY A 456 -25.93 2.00 -9.24
C GLY A 456 -26.38 2.05 -7.77
N VAL A 457 -25.80 2.93 -6.94
CA VAL A 457 -26.15 3.09 -5.53
C VAL A 457 -26.81 4.44 -5.27
N ARG A 458 -28.00 4.41 -4.66
CA ARG A 458 -28.70 5.62 -4.22
C ARG A 458 -29.19 5.48 -2.79
N LEU A 459 -28.93 6.50 -2.00
CA LEU A 459 -29.53 6.70 -0.69
C LEU A 459 -30.72 7.64 -0.84
N GLU A 460 -31.92 7.10 -0.69
CA GLU A 460 -33.18 7.82 -0.86
C GLU A 460 -33.79 8.16 0.50
N LYS A 461 -34.35 9.37 0.59
CA LYS A 461 -35.06 9.89 1.74
C LYS A 461 -36.51 10.18 1.37
N ILE A 462 -37.44 9.66 2.14
CA ILE A 462 -38.87 9.98 2.03
C ILE A 462 -39.16 11.20 2.90
N GLU A 463 -39.63 12.28 2.28
CA GLU A 463 -39.88 13.56 2.95
C GLU A 463 -40.99 13.44 4.00
N GLU A 464 -42.12 12.84 3.64
CA GLU A 464 -43.31 12.67 4.48
C GLU A 464 -43.04 11.97 5.82
N LYS A 465 -42.06 11.06 5.84
CA LYS A 465 -41.70 10.28 7.04
C LYS A 465 -40.59 10.94 7.87
N CYS A 466 -39.91 11.96 7.36
CA CYS A 466 -38.75 12.53 8.03
C CYS A 466 -39.07 13.79 8.84
N VAL A 467 -39.06 13.67 10.16
CA VAL A 467 -39.25 14.82 11.08
C VAL A 467 -37.99 15.66 11.33
N LYS A 468 -36.90 15.44 10.58
CA LYS A 468 -35.60 16.11 10.78
C LYS A 468 -35.06 16.05 12.23
N CYS A 469 -35.14 14.90 12.89
CA CYS A 469 -34.64 14.70 14.27
C CYS A 469 -33.10 14.81 14.46
N GLY A 470 -32.32 14.92 13.39
CA GLY A 470 -30.86 15.11 13.46
C GLY A 470 -30.03 13.88 13.85
N ILE A 471 -30.63 12.71 14.08
CA ILE A 471 -29.90 11.48 14.43
C ILE A 471 -28.91 11.09 13.31
N CYS A 472 -29.34 11.17 12.04
CA CYS A 472 -28.49 10.88 10.88
C CYS A 472 -27.20 11.73 10.86
N LYS A 473 -27.28 13.01 11.27
CA LYS A 473 -26.14 13.94 11.38
C LYS A 473 -25.18 13.53 12.51
N ARG A 474 -25.71 13.12 13.68
CA ARG A 474 -24.91 12.70 14.84
C ARG A 474 -24.15 11.39 14.59
N VAL A 475 -24.82 10.41 13.99
CA VAL A 475 -24.23 9.06 13.81
C VAL A 475 -23.24 8.97 12.64
N CYS A 476 -23.29 9.90 11.68
CA CYS A 476 -22.43 9.90 10.49
C CYS A 476 -20.94 10.07 10.85
N PRO A 477 -20.07 9.07 10.59
CA PRO A 477 -18.64 9.18 10.91
C PRO A 477 -17.92 10.20 10.02
N MET A 478 -18.42 10.44 8.81
CA MET A 478 -17.89 11.41 7.84
C MET A 478 -18.46 12.82 8.02
N GLN A 479 -19.41 13.02 8.95
CA GLN A 479 -20.11 14.29 9.17
C GLN A 479 -20.77 14.89 7.92
N VAL A 480 -21.21 14.03 6.98
CA VAL A 480 -21.99 14.46 5.81
C VAL A 480 -23.38 14.93 6.26
N THR A 481 -23.75 16.17 5.89
CA THR A 481 -25.00 16.82 6.30
C THR A 481 -26.15 16.64 5.32
N CYS A 482 -25.88 16.19 4.08
CA CYS A 482 -26.89 16.11 3.02
C CYS A 482 -28.14 15.30 3.40
N VAL A 483 -27.99 14.23 4.19
CA VAL A 483 -29.12 13.39 4.67
C VAL A 483 -30.07 14.17 5.59
N TYR A 484 -29.53 15.12 6.36
CA TYR A 484 -30.31 15.99 7.24
C TYR A 484 -30.90 17.18 6.50
N GLU A 485 -30.08 17.88 5.69
CA GLU A 485 -30.43 19.16 5.07
C GLU A 485 -31.46 19.02 3.95
N LYS A 486 -31.33 18.01 3.08
CA LYS A 486 -32.28 17.79 1.98
C LYS A 486 -33.65 17.36 2.51
N LYS A 487 -34.73 17.86 1.89
CA LYS A 487 -36.11 17.54 2.26
C LYS A 487 -36.48 16.09 1.93
N GLY A 488 -36.26 15.66 0.69
CA GLY A 488 -36.48 14.29 0.20
C GLY A 488 -35.65 13.95 -1.04
N GLY A 489 -35.89 12.77 -1.61
CA GLY A 489 -35.27 12.28 -2.83
C GLY A 489 -33.86 11.70 -2.63
N ASP A 490 -33.02 11.80 -3.66
CA ASP A 490 -31.63 11.33 -3.61
C ASP A 490 -30.78 12.23 -2.69
N VAL A 491 -30.39 11.67 -1.54
CA VAL A 491 -29.52 12.31 -0.55
C VAL A 491 -28.08 11.79 -0.61
N THR A 492 -27.74 11.02 -1.64
CA THR A 492 -26.37 10.53 -1.86
C THR A 492 -25.43 11.70 -2.10
N SER A 493 -24.32 11.69 -1.37
CA SER A 493 -23.25 12.68 -1.48
C SER A 493 -21.96 11.96 -1.85
N SER A 494 -21.13 12.58 -2.67
CA SER A 494 -19.80 12.06 -3.03
C SER A 494 -18.90 11.86 -1.81
N ASN A 495 -19.17 12.56 -0.69
CA ASN A 495 -18.42 12.40 0.55
C ASN A 495 -18.94 11.25 1.44
N CYS A 496 -20.08 10.65 1.09
CA CYS A 496 -20.67 9.54 1.83
C CYS A 496 -19.97 8.22 1.48
N ILE A 497 -19.40 7.56 2.48
CA ILE A 497 -18.80 6.21 2.35
C ILE A 497 -19.85 5.08 2.40
N LEU A 498 -21.14 5.42 2.34
CA LEU A 498 -22.27 4.47 2.35
C LEU A 498 -22.20 3.42 3.48
N CYS A 499 -21.72 3.82 4.67
CA CYS A 499 -21.60 2.93 5.84
C CYS A 499 -22.94 2.55 6.49
N LEU A 500 -24.05 3.15 6.02
CA LEU A 500 -25.45 2.90 6.38
C LEU A 500 -25.84 3.09 7.86
N ARG A 501 -24.97 3.65 8.71
CA ARG A 501 -25.32 3.98 10.11
C ARG A 501 -26.52 4.91 10.24
N CYS A 502 -26.77 5.77 9.24
CA CYS A 502 -27.95 6.62 9.21
C CYS A 502 -29.25 5.82 9.02
N ILE A 503 -29.23 4.77 8.21
CA ILE A 503 -30.38 3.85 8.02
C ILE A 503 -30.58 3.03 9.29
N GLU A 504 -29.49 2.48 9.84
CA GLU A 504 -29.50 1.63 11.03
C GLU A 504 -30.08 2.34 12.26
N MET A 505 -29.74 3.62 12.47
CA MET A 505 -30.12 4.36 13.69
C MET A 505 -31.37 5.24 13.50
N CYS A 506 -31.95 5.30 12.30
CA CYS A 506 -33.14 6.11 12.06
C CYS A 506 -34.34 5.46 12.79
N PRO A 507 -35.02 6.19 13.70
CA PRO A 507 -36.13 5.62 14.49
C PRO A 507 -37.43 5.48 13.69
N TYR A 508 -37.51 6.11 12.51
CA TYR A 508 -38.71 6.11 11.67
C TYR A 508 -38.60 5.03 10.58
N GLU A 509 -39.65 4.23 10.44
CA GLU A 509 -39.69 3.13 9.48
C GLU A 509 -39.68 3.63 8.04
N ASP A 510 -38.91 2.93 7.19
CA ASP A 510 -38.86 3.15 5.74
C ASP A 510 -38.58 4.59 5.30
N THR A 511 -38.04 5.42 6.19
CA THR A 511 -37.71 6.84 5.94
C THR A 511 -36.45 6.98 5.11
N LEU A 512 -35.45 6.13 5.37
CA LEU A 512 -34.21 6.06 4.59
C LEU A 512 -34.09 4.69 3.93
N LYS A 513 -33.83 4.68 2.62
CA LYS A 513 -33.70 3.47 1.81
C LYS A 513 -32.40 3.49 1.03
N LEU A 514 -31.68 2.37 1.02
CA LEU A 514 -30.58 2.13 0.08
C LEU A 514 -31.12 1.36 -1.11
N LYS A 515 -31.07 1.98 -2.30
CA LYS A 515 -31.36 1.34 -3.58
C LYS A 515 -30.06 0.94 -4.27
N LEU A 516 -29.95 -0.34 -4.62
CA LEU A 516 -28.91 -0.88 -5.51
C LEU A 516 -29.58 -1.30 -6.82
N PHE A 517 -29.18 -0.70 -7.94
CA PHE A 517 -29.78 -0.93 -9.27
C PHE A 517 -31.31 -0.81 -9.25
N GLY A 518 -31.84 0.20 -8.56
CA GLY A 518 -33.27 0.45 -8.39
C GLY A 518 -33.97 -0.41 -7.34
N LYS A 519 -33.39 -1.55 -6.92
CA LYS A 519 -33.95 -2.44 -5.89
C LYS A 519 -33.57 -1.99 -4.48
N THR A 520 -34.53 -1.99 -3.55
CA THR A 520 -34.25 -1.61 -2.15
C THR A 520 -33.57 -2.77 -1.43
N VAL A 521 -32.36 -2.55 -0.92
CA VAL A 521 -31.57 -3.57 -0.21
C VAL A 521 -31.57 -3.36 1.30
N PHE A 522 -31.52 -2.10 1.74
CA PHE A 522 -31.65 -1.75 3.16
C PHE A 522 -32.68 -0.64 3.35
N LYS A 523 -33.42 -0.72 4.45
CA LYS A 523 -34.43 0.27 4.83
C LYS A 523 -34.38 0.51 6.34
N SER A 524 -34.70 1.74 6.78
CA SER A 524 -34.75 2.06 8.21
C SER A 524 -35.91 1.31 8.88
N ARG A 525 -35.70 0.89 10.12
CA ARG A 525 -36.68 0.15 10.92
C ARG A 525 -36.89 0.86 12.25
N ASN A 526 -38.09 0.78 12.80
CA ASN A 526 -38.35 1.32 14.12
C ASN A 526 -37.71 0.37 15.14
N TRP A 527 -36.73 0.89 15.87
CA TRP A 527 -36.04 0.16 16.92
C TRP A 527 -36.57 0.49 18.32
N LEU A 528 -37.52 1.43 18.42
CA LEU A 528 -38.21 1.81 19.65
C LEU A 528 -39.49 0.99 19.90
N GLY A 529 -39.84 0.05 19.02
CA GLY A 529 -41.10 -0.71 19.06
C GLY A 529 -41.00 -2.22 18.87
#